data_AF-A0A857MNN8-F1
#
_entry.id   AF-A0A857MNN8-F1
#
_cell.length_a   1.000
_cell.length_b   1.000
_cell.length_c   1.000
_cell.angle_alpha   90.00
_cell.angle_beta   90.00
_cell.angle_gamma   90.00
#
_symmetry.space_group_name_H-M   'P 1'
#
loop_
_entity.id
_entity.type
_entity.pdbx_description
1 polymer ?
#
loop_
_entity_poly.entity_id
_entity_poly.type
_entity_poly.pdbx_seq_one_letter_code
_entity_poly.pdbx_strand_id
1 'polypeptide(L)'
;MSYPDNTGENLLVTMSPSEIREEIASALYNRRPAVISVLGAEGTRSVSFRIRSTDHTPADNTLDLILGVTEDGRRVQVAVPTSGEPTLALRPPQTEE
;
A
#
# COMPACT_ATOMS: atom_id res chain seq x y z
N MET A 1 -11.09 9.80 16.64
CA MET A 1 -10.94 8.62 15.78
C MET A 1 -9.52 8.13 15.97
N SER A 2 -9.33 7.09 16.76
CA SER A 2 -7.99 6.51 16.97
C SER A 2 -7.66 5.67 15.75
N TYR A 3 -6.65 6.08 14.99
CA TYR A 3 -6.06 5.23 13.97
C TYR A 3 -5.60 3.94 14.64
N PRO A 4 -5.96 2.75 14.12
CA PRO A 4 -5.58 1.49 14.76
C PRO A 4 -4.07 1.44 14.91
N ASP A 5 -3.62 1.13 16.12
CA ASP A 5 -2.23 0.96 16.55
C ASP A 5 -1.32 0.53 15.39
N ASN A 6 -0.38 1.39 15.03
CA ASN A 6 0.45 1.28 13.85
C ASN A 6 1.65 0.35 14.13
N THR A 7 1.38 -0.88 14.58
CA THR A 7 2.40 -1.90 14.92
C THR A 7 3.01 -2.58 13.69
N GLY A 8 2.87 -1.99 12.50
CA GLY A 8 3.45 -2.46 11.24
C GLY A 8 4.71 -1.69 10.85
N GLU A 9 5.45 -2.22 9.88
CA GLU A 9 6.58 -1.52 9.26
C GLU A 9 6.03 -0.43 8.33
N ASN A 10 6.24 0.84 8.69
CA ASN A 10 5.92 1.98 7.83
C ASN A 10 7.09 2.23 6.89
N LEU A 11 6.85 2.05 5.60
CA LEU A 11 7.83 2.20 4.54
C LEU A 11 7.51 3.44 3.71
N LEU A 12 8.54 4.22 3.41
CA LEU A 12 8.45 5.35 2.50
C LEU A 12 8.34 4.81 1.08
N VAL A 13 7.31 5.22 0.36
CA VAL A 13 7.14 4.82 -1.04
C VAL A 13 7.97 5.73 -1.91
N THR A 14 8.80 5.16 -2.78
CA THR A 14 9.68 5.92 -3.68
C THR A 14 9.00 6.28 -5.00
N MET A 15 7.84 5.67 -5.28
CA MET A 15 7.01 5.97 -6.43
C MET A 15 6.15 7.21 -6.16
N SER A 16 5.90 7.99 -7.22
CA SER A 16 4.95 9.10 -7.15
C SER A 16 3.50 8.58 -7.01
N PRO A 17 2.57 9.39 -6.45
CA PRO A 17 1.17 9.03 -6.36
C PRO A 17 0.54 8.60 -7.70
N SER A 18 0.92 9.25 -8.79
CA SER A 18 0.44 8.92 -10.14
C SER A 18 0.90 7.53 -10.58
N GLU A 19 2.18 7.21 -10.40
CA GLU A 19 2.73 5.88 -10.73
C GLU A 19 2.05 4.77 -9.91
N ILE A 20 1.78 5.03 -8.63
CA ILE A 20 1.07 4.06 -7.79
C ILE A 20 -0.34 3.83 -8.33
N ARG A 21 -1.09 4.89 -8.67
CA ARG A 21 -2.45 4.77 -9.22
C ARG A 21 -2.47 3.99 -10.52
N GLU A 22 -1.53 4.27 -11.43
CA GLU A 22 -1.40 3.55 -12.70
C GLU A 22 -1.05 2.07 -12.48
N GLU A 23 -0.14 1.78 -11.56
CA GLU A 23 0.25 0.41 -11.22
C GLU A 23 -0.92 -0.37 -10.59
N ILE A 24 -1.66 0.24 -9.66
CA ILE A 24 -2.85 -0.35 -9.04
C ILE A 24 -3.93 -0.63 -10.10
N ALA A 25 -4.21 0.34 -10.98
CA ALA A 25 -5.18 0.17 -12.06
C ALA A 25 -4.76 -0.94 -13.03
N SER A 26 -3.48 -0.96 -13.43
CA SER A 26 -2.89 -1.99 -14.28
C SER A 26 -2.94 -3.37 -13.63
N ALA A 27 -2.63 -3.48 -12.34
CA ALA A 27 -2.67 -4.73 -11.59
C ALA A 27 -4.09 -5.31 -11.51
N LEU A 28 -5.09 -4.48 -11.24
CA LEU A 28 -6.50 -4.88 -11.23
C LEU A 28 -6.98 -5.32 -12.61
N TYR A 29 -6.69 -4.53 -13.66
CA TYR A 29 -7.09 -4.84 -15.03
C TYR A 29 -6.49 -6.17 -15.52
N ASN A 30 -5.20 -6.37 -15.27
CA ASN A 30 -4.47 -7.58 -15.70
C ASN A 30 -4.58 -8.75 -14.71
N ARG A 31 -5.32 -8.58 -13.60
CA ARG A 31 -5.45 -9.58 -12.51
C ARG A 31 -4.12 -10.10 -11.99
N ARG A 32 -3.12 -9.22 -11.88
CA ARG A 32 -1.78 -9.53 -11.38
C ARG A 32 -1.54 -8.85 -10.01
N PRO A 33 -0.53 -9.29 -9.24
CA PRO A 33 -0.07 -8.53 -8.09
C PRO A 33 0.39 -7.13 -8.51
N ALA A 34 0.08 -6.14 -7.68
CA ALA A 34 0.66 -4.80 -7.77
C ALA A 34 2.06 -4.81 -7.16
N VAL A 35 2.96 -4.00 -7.72
CA VAL A 35 4.33 -3.88 -7.25
C VAL A 35 4.64 -2.43 -6.92
N ILE A 36 4.92 -2.14 -5.65
CA ILE A 36 5.28 -0.79 -5.19
C ILE A 36 6.73 -0.76 -4.72
N SER A 37 7.49 0.22 -5.20
CA SER A 37 8.86 0.45 -4.75
C SER A 37 8.89 1.30 -3.49
N VAL A 38 9.63 0.83 -2.49
CA VAL A 38 9.71 1.43 -1.16
C VAL A 38 11.16 1.51 -0.69
N LEU A 39 11.46 2.52 0.12
CA LEU A 39 12.75 2.67 0.79
C LEU A 39 12.73 1.86 2.08
N GLY A 40 13.54 0.80 2.13
CA GLY A 40 13.82 0.02 3.33
C GLY A 40 15.16 0.40 3.96
N ALA A 41 15.49 -0.26 5.06
CA ALA A 41 16.76 -0.04 5.78
C ALA A 41 18.01 -0.32 4.91
N GLU A 42 17.93 -1.32 4.03
CA GLU A 42 19.01 -1.74 3.13
C GLU A 42 18.98 -1.04 1.75
N GLY A 43 18.09 -0.06 1.56
CA GLY A 43 17.87 0.64 0.29
C GLY A 43 16.50 0.36 -0.34
N THR A 44 16.35 0.75 -1.61
CA THR A 44 15.09 0.62 -2.33
C THR A 44 14.80 -0.85 -2.66
N ARG A 45 13.60 -1.32 -2.29
CA ARG A 45 13.10 -2.66 -2.61
C ARG A 45 11.68 -2.60 -3.17
N SER A 46 11.25 -3.64 -3.87
CA SER A 46 9.88 -3.76 -4.36
C SER A 46 9.03 -4.64 -3.44
N VAL A 47 7.80 -4.22 -3.21
CA VAL A 47 6.79 -4.95 -2.45
C VAL A 47 5.68 -5.36 -3.40
N SER A 48 5.51 -6.66 -3.60
CA SER A 48 4.44 -7.24 -4.42
C SER A 48 3.26 -7.69 -3.54
N PHE A 49 2.05 -7.30 -3.90
CA PHE A 49 0.86 -7.68 -3.17
C PHE A 49 -0.38 -7.79 -4.06
N ARG A 50 -1.30 -8.69 -3.68
CA ARG A 50 -2.60 -8.79 -4.31
C ARG A 50 -3.56 -7.80 -3.66
N ILE A 51 -4.17 -6.95 -4.47
CA ILE A 51 -5.15 -5.98 -4.03
C ILE A 51 -6.42 -6.72 -3.62
N ARG A 52 -6.92 -6.43 -2.41
CA ARG A 52 -8.19 -6.97 -1.90
C ARG A 52 -9.30 -5.94 -1.94
N SER A 53 -8.99 -4.70 -1.58
CA SER A 53 -9.93 -3.58 -1.60
C SER A 53 -9.21 -2.31 -2.00
N THR A 54 -9.93 -1.44 -2.68
CA THR A 54 -9.54 -0.05 -2.91
C THR A 54 -10.64 0.81 -2.29
N ASP A 55 -10.32 1.49 -1.20
CA ASP A 55 -11.22 2.41 -0.54
C ASP A 55 -10.82 3.83 -0.98
N HIS A 56 -11.71 4.47 -1.74
CA HIS A 56 -11.54 5.86 -2.14
C HIS A 56 -12.29 6.71 -1.12
N THR A 57 -11.60 7.59 -0.40
CA THR A 57 -12.25 8.48 0.58
C THR A 57 -12.89 9.64 -0.18
N PRO A 58 -14.23 9.68 -0.35
CA PRO A 58 -14.87 10.64 -1.26
C PRO A 58 -15.00 12.05 -0.67
N ALA A 59 -14.57 12.26 0.58
CA ALA A 59 -14.74 13.53 1.27
C ALA A 59 -13.78 14.63 0.80
N ASP A 60 -12.62 14.28 0.22
CA ASP A 60 -11.61 15.29 -0.15
C ASP A 60 -10.81 14.98 -1.42
N ASN A 61 -11.03 13.85 -2.11
CA ASN A 61 -10.15 13.35 -3.18
C ASN A 61 -8.67 13.27 -2.77
N THR A 62 -8.31 13.48 -1.50
CA THR A 62 -6.94 13.73 -1.06
C THR A 62 -6.15 12.48 -0.78
N LEU A 63 -6.81 11.31 -0.68
CA LEU A 63 -6.19 10.08 -0.23
C LEU A 63 -6.89 8.85 -0.80
N ASP A 64 -6.15 8.03 -1.55
CA ASP A 64 -6.53 6.67 -1.91
C ASP A 64 -5.95 5.68 -0.91
N LEU A 65 -6.81 4.78 -0.39
CA LEU A 65 -6.38 3.69 0.46
C LEU A 65 -6.45 2.37 -0.31
N ILE A 66 -5.30 1.73 -0.51
CA ILE A 66 -5.24 0.40 -1.12
C ILE A 66 -4.93 -0.63 -0.06
N LEU A 67 -5.79 -1.62 0.07
CA LEU A 67 -5.61 -2.75 0.97
C LEU A 67 -5.28 -3.99 0.17
N GLY A 68 -4.22 -4.70 0.58
CA GLY A 68 -3.75 -5.89 -0.10
C GLY A 68 -3.09 -6.90 0.83
N VAL A 69 -2.62 -7.99 0.24
CA VAL A 69 -1.90 -9.05 0.95
C VAL A 69 -0.72 -9.53 0.10
N THR A 70 0.46 -9.62 0.69
CA THR A 70 1.66 -10.16 0.06
C THR A 70 1.59 -11.69 -0.05
N GLU A 71 2.50 -12.31 -0.79
CA GLU A 71 2.55 -13.79 -0.90
C GLU A 71 2.85 -14.49 0.42
N ASP A 72 3.63 -13.87 1.30
CA ASP A 72 3.92 -14.35 2.66
C ASP A 72 2.78 -14.06 3.67
N GLY A 73 1.64 -13.56 3.22
CA GLY A 73 0.44 -13.38 4.05
C GLY A 73 0.42 -12.10 4.88
N ARG A 74 1.37 -11.17 4.67
CA ARG A 74 1.38 -9.87 5.33
C ARG A 74 0.31 -8.97 4.76
N ARG A 75 -0.36 -8.19 5.62
CA ARG A 75 -1.34 -7.20 5.15
C ARG A 75 -0.61 -5.94 4.70
N VAL A 76 -0.99 -5.47 3.52
CA VAL A 76 -0.50 -4.23 2.93
C VAL A 76 -1.57 -3.18 3.02
N GLN A 77 -1.19 -2.00 3.49
CA GLN A 77 -2.02 -0.81 3.43
C GLN A 77 -1.21 0.30 2.78
N VAL A 78 -1.63 0.76 1.62
CA VAL A 78 -0.99 1.86 0.89
C VAL A 78 -1.88 3.08 1.01
N ALA A 79 -1.31 4.18 1.48
CA ALA A 79 -1.97 5.47 1.57
C ALA A 79 -1.34 6.39 0.51
N VAL A 80 -2.12 6.74 -0.50
CA VAL A 80 -1.67 7.52 -1.66
C VAL A 80 -2.32 8.90 -1.61
N PRO A 81 -1.61 9.94 -1.13
CA PRO A 81 -2.16 11.27 -1.07
C PRO A 81 -2.17 11.94 -2.45
N THR A 82 -3.02 12.95 -2.66
CA THR A 82 -2.94 13.82 -3.86
C THR A 82 -1.77 14.79 -3.82
N SER A 83 -1.32 15.15 -2.62
CA SER A 83 -0.17 16.02 -2.39
C SER A 83 0.62 15.48 -1.20
N GLY A 84 1.92 15.27 -1.38
CA GLY A 84 2.82 14.73 -0.36
C GLY A 84 3.35 13.34 -0.71
N GLU A 85 4.02 12.73 0.25
CA GLU A 85 4.69 11.45 0.06
C GLU A 85 3.73 10.27 0.33
N PRO A 86 3.58 9.33 -0.61
CA PRO A 86 2.84 8.11 -0.35
C PRO A 86 3.52 7.25 0.71
N THR A 87 2.72 6.55 1.50
CA THR A 87 3.21 5.67 2.56
C THR A 87 2.64 4.29 2.40
N LEU A 88 3.45 3.29 2.75
CA LEU A 88 3.04 1.88 2.70
C LEU A 88 3.30 1.26 4.08
N ALA A 89 2.24 0.80 4.71
CA ALA A 89 2.30 0.06 5.96
C ALA A 89 2.22 -1.45 5.69
N LEU A 90 3.23 -2.20 6.13
CA LEU A 90 3.23 -3.66 6.13
C LEU A 90 3.00 -4.19 7.54
N ARG A 91 1.83 -4.78 7.76
CA ARG A 91 1.52 -5.45 9.02
C ARG A 91 1.97 -6.92 8.96
N PRO A 92 2.48 -7.49 10.05
CA PRO A 92 2.78 -8.92 10.11
C PRO A 92 1.52 -9.75 9.80
N PRO A 93 1.66 -11.00 9.33
CA PRO A 93 0.52 -11.89 9.22
C PRO A 93 -0.11 -12.00 10.61
N GLN A 94 -1.43 -11.86 10.72
CA GLN A 94 -2.09 -12.21 11.98
C GLN A 94 -1.96 -13.72 12.09
N THR A 95 -1.05 -14.20 12.93
CA THR A 95 -1.17 -15.53 13.50
C THR A 95 -2.47 -15.51 14.27
N GLU A 96 -3.50 -16.19 13.77
CA GLU A 96 -4.66 -16.52 14.60
C GLU A 96 -4.11 -17.37 15.77
N GLU A 97 -4.08 -16.78 16.98
CA GLU A 97 -4.01 -17.54 18.23
C GLU A 97 -5.39 -18.16 18.53
#